data_AF-A0A8S3FBQ8-F1
#
_entry.id   AF-A0A8S3FBQ8-F1
#
_cell.length_a   1.000
_cell.length_b   1.000
_cell.length_c   1.000
_cell.angle_alpha   90.00
_cell.angle_beta   90.00
_cell.angle_gamma   90.00
#
_symmetry.space_group_name_H-M   'P 1'
#
loop_
_entity.id
_entity.type
_entity.pdbx_description
1 polymer ?
#
loop_
_entity_poly.entity_id
_entity_poly.type
_entity_poly.pdbx_seq_one_letter_code
_entity_poly.pdbx_strand_id
1 'polypeptide(L)'
;MNDLPLLPGNRFSDVTRTNFIVPRTLSFKNGHRIVRLPRLGIGQTYKPNVELTEDEREILNNFQPELIYGKVKVKEYRKFVPASVHYDKKVLRFYGYFKQTIYDSPLEYYRVRRVIVYYYLEDDTIAIYEIPYKNSALVQGMRVRRHRISKNDHNEPYNWRDLNLGQNLA
;
A
#
# COMPACT_ATOMS: atom_id res chain seq x y z
N MET A 1 3.26 50.96 -20.39
CA MET A 1 2.00 51.02 -19.61
C MET A 1 2.19 50.30 -18.28
N ASN A 2 3.35 50.52 -17.62
CA ASN A 2 3.81 49.69 -16.49
C ASN A 2 3.64 50.36 -15.12
N ASP A 3 3.14 51.61 -15.08
CA ASP A 3 3.10 52.44 -13.87
C ASP A 3 1.68 52.71 -13.34
N LEU A 4 0.67 51.96 -13.81
CA LEU A 4 -0.69 52.08 -13.28
C LEU A 4 -0.87 51.14 -12.09
N PRO A 5 -1.42 51.62 -10.95
CA PRO A 5 -1.65 50.78 -9.79
C PRO A 5 -2.73 49.74 -10.09
N LEU A 6 -2.54 48.51 -9.57
CA LEU A 6 -3.43 47.35 -9.73
C LEU A 6 -4.72 47.46 -8.89
N LEU A 7 -5.38 48.62 -8.95
CA LEU A 7 -6.68 48.86 -8.34
C LEU A 7 -7.80 48.29 -9.23
N PRO A 8 -8.95 47.90 -8.65
CA PRO A 8 -10.13 47.54 -9.42
C PRO A 8 -10.49 48.66 -10.40
N GLY A 9 -10.61 48.34 -11.69
CA GLY A 9 -10.85 49.31 -12.78
C GLY A 9 -9.61 49.63 -13.63
N ASN A 10 -8.40 49.47 -13.08
CA ASN A 10 -7.13 49.67 -13.81
C ASN A 10 -6.58 48.36 -14.40
N ARG A 11 -7.47 47.52 -14.94
CA ARG A 11 -7.08 46.22 -15.51
C ARG A 11 -7.64 46.09 -16.92
N PHE A 12 -6.74 46.07 -17.89
CA PHE A 12 -7.07 45.95 -19.30
C PHE A 12 -6.82 44.51 -19.75
N SER A 13 -7.86 43.83 -20.22
CA SER A 13 -7.72 42.51 -20.85
C SER A 13 -7.36 42.68 -22.32
N ASP A 14 -6.30 42.01 -22.76
CA ASP A 14 -5.95 41.97 -24.17
C ASP A 14 -6.95 41.10 -24.95
N VAL A 15 -7.78 41.75 -25.77
CA VAL A 15 -8.82 41.10 -26.60
C VAL A 15 -8.26 40.33 -27.79
N THR A 16 -6.98 40.55 -28.14
CA THR A 16 -6.33 39.85 -29.26
C THR A 16 -5.80 38.47 -28.88
N ARG A 17 -5.88 38.12 -27.58
CA ARG A 17 -5.33 36.86 -27.05
C ARG A 17 -6.17 35.67 -27.49
N THR A 18 -5.55 34.76 -28.25
CA THR A 18 -6.17 33.52 -28.74
C THR A 18 -5.73 32.26 -27.99
N ASN A 19 -4.56 32.30 -27.34
CA ASN A 19 -3.99 31.16 -26.62
C ASN A 19 -4.15 31.30 -25.10
N PHE A 20 -4.76 30.29 -24.47
CA PHE A 20 -5.03 30.23 -23.04
C PHE A 20 -4.47 28.97 -22.36
N ILE A 21 -3.55 28.26 -23.02
CA ILE A 21 -2.95 27.04 -22.47
C ILE A 21 -2.27 27.33 -21.13
N VAL A 22 -2.64 26.58 -20.10
CA VAL A 22 -2.09 26.70 -18.75
C VAL A 22 -0.90 25.75 -18.60
N PRO A 23 0.27 26.21 -18.12
CA PRO A 23 1.41 25.34 -17.90
C PRO A 23 1.11 24.32 -16.78
N ARG A 24 1.47 23.06 -17.00
CA ARG A 24 1.33 22.00 -16.00
C ARG A 24 2.46 22.09 -14.96
N THR A 25 2.23 22.93 -13.96
CA THR A 25 3.17 23.16 -12.85
C THR A 25 3.02 22.16 -11.70
N LEU A 26 1.85 21.51 -11.60
CA LEU A 26 1.55 20.51 -10.58
C LEU A 26 1.34 19.15 -11.24
N SER A 27 2.10 18.13 -10.83
CA SER A 27 1.98 16.77 -11.35
C SER A 27 2.31 15.72 -10.28
N PHE A 28 1.89 14.48 -10.51
CA PHE A 28 2.28 13.32 -9.70
C PHE A 28 3.13 12.35 -10.53
N LYS A 29 4.12 11.71 -9.92
CA LYS A 29 4.91 10.61 -10.52
C LYS A 29 5.21 9.59 -9.44
N ASN A 30 4.86 8.33 -9.67
CA ASN A 30 5.06 7.22 -8.74
C ASN A 30 4.52 7.52 -7.32
N GLY A 31 3.36 8.18 -7.22
CA GLY A 31 2.74 8.55 -5.94
C GLY A 31 3.30 9.82 -5.27
N HIS A 32 4.34 10.45 -5.83
CA HIS A 32 4.94 11.67 -5.28
C HIS A 32 4.52 12.93 -6.04
N ARG A 33 4.21 14.00 -5.31
CA ARG A 33 3.92 15.33 -5.87
C ARG A 33 5.21 15.94 -6.43
N ILE A 34 5.19 16.33 -7.69
CA ILE A 34 6.24 17.07 -8.39
C ILE A 34 5.73 18.47 -8.71
N VAL A 35 6.47 19.48 -8.27
CA VAL A 35 6.24 20.89 -8.63
C VAL A 35 7.23 21.27 -9.72
N ARG A 36 6.76 21.87 -10.82
CA ARG A 36 7.56 22.39 -11.93
C ARG A 36 7.40 23.91 -12.00
N LEU A 37 8.51 24.62 -12.08
CA LEU A 37 8.49 26.07 -12.30
C LEU A 37 8.10 26.36 -13.76
N PRO A 38 7.05 27.17 -14.01
CA PRO A 38 6.65 27.52 -15.36
C PRO A 38 7.63 28.53 -15.96
N ARG A 39 8.28 28.18 -17.07
CA ARG A 39 9.16 29.08 -17.83
C ARG A 39 8.40 30.19 -18.57
N LEU A 40 7.16 29.91 -18.95
CA LEU A 40 6.28 30.82 -19.68
C LEU A 40 4.98 31.00 -18.89
N GLY A 41 4.33 32.14 -19.12
CA GLY A 41 3.00 32.43 -18.60
C GLY A 41 1.91 31.63 -19.31
N ILE A 42 0.67 31.91 -18.94
CA ILE A 42 -0.52 31.34 -19.59
C ILE A 42 -0.46 31.70 -21.09
N GLY A 43 -0.85 30.79 -21.97
CA GLY A 43 -0.89 31.04 -23.41
C GLY A 43 0.49 31.27 -24.04
N GLN A 44 1.55 30.72 -23.45
CA GLN A 44 2.95 30.93 -23.88
C GLN A 44 3.42 32.39 -23.86
N THR A 45 2.74 33.25 -23.08
CA THR A 45 3.20 34.62 -22.87
C THR A 45 4.61 34.60 -22.25
N TYR A 46 5.52 35.42 -22.78
CA TYR A 46 6.82 35.62 -22.16
C TYR A 46 6.55 36.17 -20.75
N LYS A 47 6.96 35.40 -19.74
CA LYS A 47 7.12 35.99 -18.43
C LYS A 47 8.42 36.77 -18.51
N PRO A 48 8.40 38.12 -18.44
CA PRO A 48 9.64 38.80 -18.14
C PRO A 48 10.21 38.13 -16.90
N ASN A 49 11.47 37.73 -16.95
CA ASN A 49 12.19 37.44 -15.73
C ASN A 49 12.08 38.74 -14.95
N VAL A 50 11.17 38.79 -13.98
CA VAL A 50 11.12 39.89 -13.03
C VAL A 50 12.38 39.67 -12.20
N GLU A 51 13.47 40.26 -12.67
CA GLU A 51 14.65 40.44 -11.85
C GLU A 51 14.16 41.27 -10.67
N LEU A 52 14.12 40.62 -9.51
CA LEU A 52 13.71 41.25 -8.28
C LEU A 52 14.61 42.48 -8.08
N THR A 53 13.99 43.61 -7.76
CA THR A 53 14.73 44.80 -7.33
C THR A 53 15.58 44.46 -6.10
N GLU A 54 16.65 45.22 -5.85
CA GLU A 54 17.56 44.95 -4.73
C GLU A 54 16.80 44.90 -3.39
N ASP A 55 15.85 45.81 -3.20
CA ASP A 55 14.99 45.86 -2.02
C ASP A 55 14.12 44.60 -1.88
N GLU A 56 13.51 44.15 -2.97
CA GLU A 56 12.71 42.92 -2.97
C GLU A 56 13.55 41.68 -2.66
N ARG A 57 14.81 41.64 -3.14
CA ARG A 57 15.76 40.56 -2.84
C ARG A 57 16.16 40.57 -1.37
N GLU A 58 16.41 41.74 -0.80
CA GLU A 58 16.76 41.88 0.61
C GLU A 58 15.60 41.46 1.52
N ILE A 59 14.37 41.86 1.19
CA ILE A 59 13.15 41.43 1.90
C ILE A 59 13.00 39.91 1.83
N LEU A 60 13.16 39.30 0.65
CA LEU A 60 13.06 37.85 0.47
C LEU A 60 14.15 37.08 1.23
N ASN A 61 15.38 37.58 1.23
CA ASN A 61 16.49 36.95 1.97
C ASN A 61 16.26 37.00 3.48
N ASN A 62 15.67 38.09 3.97
CA ASN A 62 15.35 38.27 5.39
C ASN A 62 14.01 37.64 5.78
N PHE A 63 13.17 37.24 4.82
CA PHE A 63 11.89 36.61 5.10
C PHE A 63 12.08 35.17 5.58
N GLN A 64 12.05 34.98 6.91
CA GLN A 64 12.05 33.67 7.56
C GLN A 64 10.63 33.30 8.03
N PRO A 65 9.79 32.68 7.19
CA PRO A 65 8.41 32.37 7.53
C PRO A 65 8.28 31.42 8.73
N GLU A 66 9.32 30.64 9.01
CA GLU A 66 9.38 29.74 10.16
C GLU A 66 9.37 30.48 11.51
N LEU A 67 9.84 31.74 11.56
CA LEU A 67 9.79 32.56 12.78
C LEU A 67 8.39 33.09 13.07
N ILE A 68 7.62 33.42 12.01
CA ILE A 68 6.29 34.01 12.12
C ILE A 68 5.22 32.92 12.29
N TYR A 69 5.33 31.84 11.51
CA TYR A 69 4.29 30.80 11.43
C TYR A 69 4.72 29.45 12.03
N GLY A 70 5.97 29.33 12.47
CA GLY A 70 6.54 28.07 12.97
C GLY A 70 6.97 27.10 11.86
N LYS A 71 7.82 26.13 12.20
CA LYS A 71 8.22 25.05 11.29
C LYS A 71 7.04 24.13 11.00
N VAL A 72 6.70 23.96 9.72
CA VAL A 72 5.67 22.98 9.31
C VAL A 72 6.17 21.58 9.66
N LYS A 73 5.45 20.88 10.55
CA LYS A 73 5.67 19.45 10.79
C LYS A 73 5.31 18.69 9.52
N VAL A 74 6.32 18.34 8.72
CA VAL A 74 6.13 17.46 7.56
C VAL A 74 5.64 16.12 8.09
N LYS A 75 4.39 15.74 7.76
CA LYS A 75 3.93 14.37 8.01
C LYS A 75 4.80 13.45 7.16
N GLU A 76 5.64 12.66 7.79
CA GLU A 76 6.37 11.60 7.12
C GLU A 76 5.37 10.58 6.59
N TYR A 77 5.20 10.54 5.26
CA TYR A 77 4.42 9.48 4.64
C TYR A 77 5.21 8.19 4.77
N ARG A 78 4.63 7.18 5.43
CA ARG A 78 5.21 5.84 5.46
C ARG A 78 5.39 5.37 4.02
N LYS A 79 6.59 4.92 3.69
CA LYS A 79 6.87 4.30 2.39
C LYS A 79 5.90 3.13 2.20
N PHE A 80 5.16 3.12 1.09
CA PHE A 80 4.28 2.01 0.75
C PHE A 80 5.13 0.77 0.50
N VAL A 81 4.85 -0.30 1.23
CA VAL A 81 5.47 -1.61 1.04
C VAL A 81 4.36 -2.60 0.71
N PRO A 82 4.39 -3.26 -0.46
CA PRO A 82 3.41 -4.28 -0.81
C PRO A 82 3.36 -5.43 0.21
N ALA A 83 2.20 -6.07 0.35
CA ALA A 83 2.00 -7.16 1.31
C ALA A 83 2.97 -8.34 1.07
N SER A 84 3.19 -8.75 -0.18
CA SER A 84 4.12 -9.84 -0.50
C SER A 84 5.56 -9.53 -0.03
N VAL A 85 6.00 -8.28 -0.13
CA VAL A 85 7.31 -7.86 0.39
C VAL A 85 7.30 -7.74 1.92
N HIS A 86 6.22 -7.23 2.50
CA HIS A 86 6.12 -7.01 3.93
C HIS A 86 6.03 -8.32 4.74
N TYR A 87 5.41 -9.35 4.16
CA TYR A 87 5.16 -10.65 4.76
C TYR A 87 6.00 -11.79 4.16
N ASP A 88 6.99 -11.47 3.33
CA ASP A 88 7.92 -12.47 2.78
C ASP A 88 8.48 -13.35 3.90
N LYS A 89 8.45 -14.67 3.67
CA LYS A 89 8.91 -15.73 4.60
C LYS A 89 8.24 -15.76 5.98
N LYS A 90 7.20 -14.95 6.24
CA LYS A 90 6.43 -15.04 7.49
C LYS A 90 5.34 -16.10 7.34
N VAL A 91 5.45 -17.17 8.13
CA VAL A 91 4.54 -18.32 8.08
C VAL A 91 4.03 -18.61 9.48
N LEU A 92 2.71 -18.67 9.65
CA LEU A 92 2.10 -19.13 10.90
C LEU A 92 2.05 -20.65 10.90
N ARG A 93 2.33 -21.24 12.06
CA ARG A 93 2.39 -22.70 12.24
C ARG A 93 1.47 -23.10 13.40
N PHE A 94 0.46 -23.90 13.09
CA PHE A 94 -0.48 -24.43 14.07
C PHE A 94 -0.37 -25.95 14.16
N TYR A 95 -0.57 -26.48 15.36
CA TYR A 95 -0.63 -27.92 15.61
C TYR A 95 -2.09 -28.32 15.77
N GLY A 96 -2.49 -29.38 15.08
CA GLY A 96 -3.85 -29.91 15.12
C GLY A 96 -3.89 -31.42 14.92
N TYR A 97 -5.09 -31.94 14.83
CA TYR A 97 -5.35 -33.32 14.49
C TYR A 97 -6.72 -33.41 13.81
N PHE A 98 -6.98 -34.50 13.12
CA PHE A 98 -8.33 -34.86 12.69
C PHE A 98 -8.56 -36.35 12.96
N LYS A 99 -9.83 -36.73 13.05
CA LYS A 99 -10.26 -38.12 13.26
C LYS A 99 -10.56 -38.75 11.90
N GLN A 100 -9.99 -39.91 11.65
CA GLN A 100 -10.28 -40.74 10.49
C GLN A 100 -11.13 -41.92 10.96
N THR A 101 -12.35 -42.04 10.45
CA THR A 101 -13.22 -43.19 10.71
C THR A 101 -12.66 -44.43 10.03
N ILE A 102 -12.80 -45.59 10.68
CA ILE A 102 -12.36 -46.88 10.15
C ILE A 102 -13.56 -47.81 10.20
N TYR A 103 -13.79 -48.44 9.07
CA TYR A 103 -14.76 -49.50 8.92
C TYR A 103 -13.99 -50.83 8.95
N ASP A 104 -14.57 -51.85 9.57
CA ASP A 104 -14.06 -53.23 9.58
C ASP A 104 -12.71 -53.46 10.30
N SER A 105 -12.48 -52.78 11.43
CA SER A 105 -11.40 -53.12 12.36
C SER A 105 -11.98 -53.57 13.72
N PRO A 106 -11.59 -54.73 14.25
CA PRO A 106 -11.98 -55.14 15.59
C PRO A 106 -11.26 -54.35 16.69
N LEU A 107 -10.18 -53.63 16.35
CA LEU A 107 -9.32 -52.94 17.32
C LEU A 107 -9.73 -51.49 17.56
N GLU A 108 -10.30 -50.80 16.58
CA GLU A 108 -10.58 -49.37 16.67
C GLU A 108 -11.69 -48.90 15.72
N TYR A 109 -12.49 -47.94 16.19
CA TYR A 109 -13.55 -47.30 15.40
C TYR A 109 -13.07 -46.02 14.67
N TYR A 110 -12.04 -45.35 15.20
CA TYR A 110 -11.43 -44.17 14.58
C TYR A 110 -9.95 -44.03 14.97
N ARG A 111 -9.16 -43.44 14.08
CA ARG A 111 -7.76 -43.03 14.34
C ARG A 111 -7.63 -41.53 14.44
N VAL A 112 -6.78 -41.07 15.35
CA VAL A 112 -6.39 -39.66 15.45
C VAL A 112 -5.08 -39.44 14.71
N ARG A 113 -5.07 -38.56 13.70
CA ARG A 113 -3.89 -38.25 12.90
C ARG A 113 -3.48 -36.80 13.12
N ARG A 114 -2.26 -36.61 13.64
CA ARG A 114 -1.69 -35.31 14.01
C ARG A 114 -1.16 -34.58 12.78
N VAL A 115 -1.50 -33.31 12.65
CA VAL A 115 -1.13 -32.47 11.51
C VAL A 115 -0.56 -31.14 11.97
N ILE A 116 0.26 -30.55 11.11
CA ILE A 116 0.75 -29.20 11.19
C ILE A 116 0.09 -28.42 10.05
N VAL A 117 -0.53 -27.30 10.40
CA VAL A 117 -1.12 -26.37 9.44
C VAL A 117 -0.17 -25.18 9.29
N TYR A 118 0.25 -24.92 8.05
CA TYR A 118 1.04 -23.77 7.67
C TYR A 118 0.15 -22.74 6.97
N TYR A 119 0.19 -21.49 7.43
CA TYR A 119 -0.46 -20.36 6.78
C TYR A 119 0.59 -19.35 6.33
N TYR A 120 0.66 -19.09 5.03
CA TYR A 120 1.62 -18.17 4.44
C TYR A 120 1.01 -16.78 4.36
N LEU A 121 1.57 -15.83 5.12
CA LEU A 121 1.05 -14.45 5.22
C LEU A 121 1.29 -13.63 3.95
N GLU A 122 2.15 -14.11 3.05
CA GLU A 122 2.47 -13.45 1.80
C GLU A 122 1.30 -13.45 0.80
N ASP A 123 0.60 -14.59 0.70
CA ASP A 123 -0.37 -14.87 -0.36
C ASP A 123 -1.67 -15.52 0.14
N ASP A 124 -1.86 -15.61 1.47
CA ASP A 124 -3.03 -16.20 2.13
C ASP A 124 -3.26 -17.67 1.74
N THR A 125 -2.17 -18.42 1.53
CA THR A 125 -2.23 -19.85 1.20
C THR A 125 -2.05 -20.75 2.42
N ILE A 126 -2.60 -21.95 2.35
CA ILE A 126 -2.52 -22.97 3.40
C ILE A 126 -1.84 -24.22 2.85
N ALA A 127 -1.01 -24.84 3.69
CA ALA A 127 -0.48 -26.19 3.48
C ALA A 127 -0.67 -27.03 4.74
N ILE A 128 -1.01 -28.31 4.59
CA ILE A 128 -1.23 -29.22 5.72
C ILE A 128 -0.27 -30.40 5.60
N TYR A 129 0.54 -30.58 6.63
CA TYR A 129 1.53 -31.63 6.73
C TYR A 129 1.22 -32.56 7.89
N GLU A 130 1.15 -33.85 7.62
CA GLU A 130 1.01 -34.87 8.65
C GLU A 130 2.38 -35.25 9.21
N ILE A 131 2.49 -35.23 10.54
CA ILE A 131 3.72 -35.59 11.23
C ILE A 131 3.96 -37.09 11.06
N PRO A 132 5.11 -37.52 10.50
CA PRO A 132 5.39 -38.93 10.30
C PRO A 132 5.59 -39.62 11.65
N TYR A 133 5.02 -40.83 11.76
CA TYR A 133 5.07 -41.66 12.95
C TYR A 133 5.57 -43.06 12.57
N LYS A 134 6.60 -43.54 13.28
CA LYS A 134 7.20 -44.86 13.02
C LYS A 134 6.15 -45.96 13.22
N ASN A 135 6.24 -46.99 12.39
CA ASN A 135 5.36 -48.18 12.44
C ASN A 135 3.87 -47.88 12.24
N SER A 136 3.49 -46.73 11.67
CA SER A 136 2.07 -46.44 11.46
C SER A 136 1.45 -47.22 10.29
N ALA A 137 2.28 -47.79 9.41
CA ALA A 137 1.86 -48.46 8.17
C ALA A 137 0.96 -47.60 7.23
N LEU A 138 0.97 -46.27 7.39
CA LEU A 138 0.15 -45.34 6.59
C LEU A 138 1.05 -44.44 5.75
N VAL A 139 0.55 -44.01 4.59
CA VAL A 139 1.18 -42.93 3.83
C VAL A 139 1.04 -41.64 4.62
N GLN A 140 2.18 -41.05 4.95
CA GLN A 140 2.33 -39.85 5.78
C GLN A 140 3.05 -38.74 5.02
N GLY A 141 3.06 -37.53 5.58
CA GLY A 141 3.71 -36.37 5.01
C GLY A 141 2.71 -35.34 4.48
N MET A 142 2.94 -34.80 3.29
CA MET A 142 2.13 -33.71 2.75
C MET A 142 0.70 -34.19 2.46
N ARG A 143 -0.27 -33.68 3.23
CA ARG A 143 -1.69 -33.99 3.02
C ARG A 143 -2.33 -33.03 2.02
N VAL A 144 -2.05 -31.74 2.19
CA VAL A 144 -2.59 -30.67 1.36
C VAL A 144 -1.44 -29.80 0.89
N ARG A 145 -1.23 -29.73 -0.44
CA ARG A 145 -0.22 -28.87 -1.07
C ARG A 145 -0.56 -27.40 -0.86
N ARG A 146 0.45 -26.52 -0.89
CA ARG A 146 0.27 -25.07 -0.73
C ARG A 146 -0.67 -24.53 -1.81
N HIS A 147 -1.84 -24.07 -1.41
CA HIS A 147 -2.79 -23.34 -2.26
C HIS A 147 -3.79 -22.57 -1.39
N ARG A 148 -4.63 -21.73 -2.01
CA ARG A 148 -5.72 -21.04 -1.31
C ARG A 148 -6.87 -22.01 -1.09
N ILE A 149 -7.31 -22.12 0.15
CA ILE A 149 -8.45 -22.96 0.55
C ILE A 149 -9.63 -22.03 0.84
N SER A 150 -10.79 -22.34 0.27
CA SER A 150 -12.05 -21.67 0.57
C SER A 150 -12.63 -22.17 1.89
N LYS A 151 -13.19 -21.27 2.68
CA LYS A 151 -13.87 -21.56 3.95
C LYS A 151 -15.33 -21.97 3.75
N ASN A 152 -15.98 -21.39 2.73
CA ASN A 152 -17.41 -21.50 2.48
C ASN A 152 -17.66 -21.83 0.99
N ASP A 153 -18.89 -22.25 0.68
CA ASP A 153 -19.35 -22.48 -0.70
C ASP A 153 -19.28 -21.21 -1.58
N HIS A 154 -19.23 -20.02 -0.96
CA HIS A 154 -19.03 -18.73 -1.63
C HIS A 154 -17.58 -18.48 -2.08
N ASN A 155 -16.70 -19.48 -1.93
CA ASN A 155 -15.30 -19.41 -2.36
C ASN A 155 -14.46 -18.33 -1.66
N GLU A 156 -14.87 -17.92 -0.46
CA GLU A 156 -14.15 -16.97 0.39
C GLU A 156 -12.90 -17.65 0.97
N PRO A 157 -11.68 -17.10 0.78
CA PRO A 157 -10.47 -17.73 1.28
C PRO A 157 -10.34 -17.57 2.79
N TYR A 158 -9.68 -18.54 3.43
CA TYR A 158 -9.32 -18.45 4.85
C TYR A 158 -8.40 -17.25 5.14
N ASN A 159 -8.72 -16.47 6.16
CA ASN A 159 -7.85 -15.44 6.71
C ASN A 159 -7.07 -15.96 7.93
N TRP A 160 -5.91 -15.38 8.24
CA TRP A 160 -5.16 -15.70 9.46
C TRP A 160 -5.99 -15.48 10.74
N ARG A 161 -6.97 -14.58 10.72
CA ARG A 161 -7.90 -14.34 11.85
C ARG A 161 -8.89 -15.48 12.09
N ASP A 162 -9.17 -16.29 11.07
CA ASP A 162 -10.05 -17.45 11.19
C ASP A 162 -9.34 -18.65 11.84
N LEU A 163 -8.01 -18.61 11.97
CA LEU A 163 -7.19 -19.71 12.48
C LEU A 163 -6.89 -19.53 13.97
N ASN A 164 -7.81 -19.95 14.83
CA ASN A 164 -7.65 -19.89 16.28
C ASN A 164 -7.45 -21.27 16.91
N LEU A 165 -6.75 -21.31 18.05
CA LEU A 165 -6.53 -22.54 18.80
C LEU A 165 -7.85 -23.07 19.38
N GLY A 166 -8.04 -24.39 19.29
CA GLY A 166 -9.24 -25.06 19.81
C GLY A 166 -10.47 -24.93 18.91
N GLN A 167 -10.36 -24.29 17.73
CA GLN A 167 -11.43 -24.25 16.74
C GLN A 167 -11.21 -25.30 15.64
N ASN A 168 -12.32 -25.86 15.16
CA ASN A 168 -12.30 -26.74 13.99
C ASN A 168 -12.31 -25.89 12.72
N LEU A 169 -11.55 -26.33 11.71
CA LEU A 169 -11.66 -25.79 10.35
C LEU A 169 -12.91 -26.40 9.69
N ALA A 170 -13.73 -25.55 9.09
CA ALA A 170 -14.95 -25.95 8.38
C ALA A 170 -14.62 -26.44 6.96
#